data_AF-A0A267DWP3-F1
#
_entry.id   AF-A0A267DWP3-F1
#
_cell.length_a   1.000
_cell.length_b   1.000
_cell.length_c   1.000
_cell.angle_alpha   90.00
_cell.angle_beta   90.00
_cell.angle_gamma   90.00
#
_symmetry.space_group_name_H-M   'P 1'
#
loop_
_entity.id
_entity.type
_entity.pdbx_description
1 polymer ?
#
loop_
_entity_poly.entity_id
_entity_poly.type
_entity_poly.pdbx_seq_one_letter_code
_entity_poly.pdbx_strand_id
1 'polypeptide(L)'
;SAPARAKLDGNRGAVEDHQKVEPQQEQQKQAMLRQLHSLKSQVSRLQCRCDELVLLNQQLEGRGSSLAADTEDILEYLRGQLSEKASNCQQLQEELRCLREAHEAEQRAYSERAEAQRREHQDMKENLESDLLSLQGKLTALEEYRLLKEELAAKFAELELQTNGEQAHQRQELYDLDRSGVVTKDAQRKEILRRVTDVAAELRTASRRQQVETGRLTIQANAELNRRLREISDAVAHLVGVGDEARSRERENLTEIDVLAGVEREMTARTQGSLKKIRLLADGCRRLDTQLIDMEERSEAAQTVASEHGRLRQQVVELNQAAAAARDRLSRATADLHEISTRASNVSRCGRRLRRQLMRCSADVNEALASLLMPDDELTEAEAVFRRRRMLARLLDLLLTAARIGLGPKPESLGQRRAVSAPNKLLIAARNARHPAAYARPSTTALPPQCLCVAAIGRIRIGLC
;
A
#
# COMPACT_ATOMS: atom_id res chain seq x y z
N SER A 1 -24.26 -12.59 181.63
CA SER A 1 -23.90 -13.58 182.65
C SER A 1 -24.85 -14.75 182.58
N ALA A 2 -24.39 -15.93 183.00
CA ALA A 2 -25.19 -16.84 183.83
C ALA A 2 -24.46 -16.95 185.18
N PRO A 3 -25.12 -17.42 186.25
CA PRO A 3 -26.52 -17.26 186.64
C PRO A 3 -26.60 -16.30 187.86
N ALA A 4 -27.75 -16.24 188.54
CA ALA A 4 -27.81 -16.25 190.01
C ALA A 4 -29.26 -16.44 190.51
N ARG A 5 -29.47 -17.39 191.42
CA ARG A 5 -30.74 -17.57 192.16
C ARG A 5 -30.60 -16.98 193.57
N ALA A 6 -31.66 -16.33 194.03
CA ALA A 6 -32.18 -16.30 195.40
C ALA A 6 -31.30 -15.86 196.60
N LYS A 7 -31.89 -14.95 197.40
CA LYS A 7 -32.16 -15.06 198.85
C LYS A 7 -33.49 -14.30 199.08
N LEU A 8 -34.49 -14.76 199.83
CA LEU A 8 -34.55 -15.33 201.18
C LEU A 8 -34.44 -14.28 202.31
N ASP A 9 -35.56 -13.64 202.60
CA ASP A 9 -36.01 -13.35 203.98
C ASP A 9 -36.38 -14.69 204.69
N GLY A 10 -36.48 -14.80 206.02
CA GLY A 10 -36.24 -13.83 207.10
C GLY A 10 -37.16 -14.07 208.31
N ASN A 11 -36.74 -13.68 209.53
CA ASN A 11 -37.51 -13.71 210.81
C ASN A 11 -37.83 -15.12 211.39
N ARG A 12 -37.91 -15.43 212.71
CA ARG A 12 -37.64 -14.80 214.05
C ARG A 12 -36.83 -15.84 214.88
N GLY A 13 -36.08 -15.59 215.95
CA GLY A 13 -36.39 -14.89 217.23
C GLY A 13 -37.22 -15.81 218.17
N ALA A 14 -36.95 -15.95 219.48
CA ALA A 14 -35.82 -15.56 220.35
C ALA A 14 -35.95 -16.28 221.73
N VAL A 15 -34.84 -16.50 222.45
CA VAL A 15 -34.78 -16.71 223.92
C VAL A 15 -33.50 -16.04 224.45
N GLU A 16 -33.54 -15.55 225.68
CA GLU A 16 -32.51 -14.73 226.33
C GLU A 16 -31.53 -15.60 227.15
N ASP A 17 -30.29 -15.12 227.36
CA ASP A 17 -29.81 -14.94 228.74
C ASP A 17 -28.53 -14.08 228.87
N HIS A 18 -28.66 -13.02 229.68
CA HIS A 18 -27.71 -12.49 230.67
C HIS A 18 -26.23 -12.14 230.35
N GLN A 19 -25.95 -10.83 230.45
CA GLN A 19 -24.77 -10.16 231.05
C GLN A 19 -23.50 -9.78 230.23
N LYS A 20 -23.52 -8.50 229.77
CA LYS A 20 -22.48 -7.44 229.89
C LYS A 20 -21.16 -7.50 229.06
N VAL A 21 -20.72 -6.29 228.66
CA VAL A 21 -19.43 -5.87 228.02
C VAL A 21 -19.19 -6.50 226.62
N GLU A 22 -18.61 -5.88 225.59
CA GLU A 22 -17.78 -4.66 225.42
C GLU A 22 -18.23 -3.77 224.23
N PRO A 23 -17.95 -2.44 224.24
CA PRO A 23 -18.27 -1.52 223.14
C PRO A 23 -17.45 -1.74 221.84
N GLN A 24 -16.47 -2.65 221.83
CA GLN A 24 -15.60 -2.88 220.67
C GLN A 24 -16.37 -3.40 219.44
N GLN A 25 -17.38 -4.26 219.64
CA GLN A 25 -18.16 -4.83 218.52
C GLN A 25 -18.99 -3.77 217.78
N GLU A 26 -19.52 -2.78 218.49
CA GLU A 26 -20.24 -1.66 217.86
C GLU A 26 -19.31 -0.76 217.05
N GLN A 27 -18.10 -0.50 217.57
CA GLN A 27 -17.07 0.26 216.83
C GLN A 27 -16.62 -0.49 215.57
N GLN A 28 -16.43 -1.80 215.64
CA GLN A 28 -16.15 -2.65 214.47
C GLN A 28 -17.31 -2.64 213.46
N LYS A 29 -18.56 -2.78 213.93
CA LYS A 29 -19.76 -2.70 213.08
C LYS A 29 -19.90 -1.34 212.39
N GLN A 30 -19.62 -0.24 213.10
CA GLN A 30 -19.59 1.09 212.51
C GLN A 30 -18.43 1.26 211.52
N ALA A 31 -17.24 0.73 211.80
CA ALA A 31 -16.11 0.75 210.87
C ALA A 31 -16.45 -0.01 209.57
N MET A 32 -17.03 -1.21 209.68
CA MET A 32 -17.52 -1.97 208.52
C MET A 32 -18.63 -1.22 207.77
N LEU A 33 -19.56 -0.54 208.45
CA LEU A 33 -20.58 0.26 207.78
C LEU A 33 -19.99 1.48 207.05
N ARG A 34 -18.96 2.14 207.60
CA ARG A 34 -18.22 3.23 206.92
C ARG A 34 -17.43 2.69 205.72
N GLN A 35 -16.80 1.52 205.85
CA GLN A 35 -16.14 0.82 204.74
C GLN A 35 -17.13 0.43 203.64
N LEU A 36 -18.29 -0.13 203.98
CA LEU A 36 -19.35 -0.47 203.04
C LEU A 36 -19.90 0.77 202.31
N HIS A 37 -20.05 1.91 202.99
CA HIS A 37 -20.42 3.16 202.32
C HIS A 37 -19.30 3.68 201.41
N SER A 38 -18.03 3.64 201.85
CA SER A 38 -16.89 4.03 201.01
C SER A 38 -16.78 3.17 199.75
N LEU A 39 -16.89 1.84 199.91
CA LEU A 39 -16.90 0.86 198.82
C LEU A 39 -18.13 1.04 197.92
N LYS A 40 -19.34 1.27 198.45
CA LYS A 40 -20.54 1.56 197.65
C LYS A 40 -20.39 2.85 196.85
N SER A 41 -19.82 3.90 197.43
CA SER A 41 -19.49 5.14 196.73
C SER A 41 -18.34 4.97 195.72
N GLN A 42 -17.40 4.05 195.93
CA GLN A 42 -16.37 3.69 194.96
C GLN A 42 -16.94 2.89 193.80
N VAL A 43 -17.78 1.88 194.08
CA VAL A 43 -18.51 1.09 193.07
C VAL A 43 -19.43 2.00 192.25
N SER A 44 -20.19 2.91 192.87
CA SER A 44 -21.02 3.87 192.14
C SER A 44 -20.20 4.80 191.25
N ARG A 45 -19.06 5.32 191.71
CA ARG A 45 -18.15 6.12 190.86
C ARG A 45 -17.54 5.31 189.71
N LEU A 46 -17.19 4.05 189.95
CA LEU A 46 -16.72 3.14 188.90
C LEU A 46 -17.83 2.77 187.91
N GLN A 47 -19.06 2.60 188.36
CA GLN A 47 -20.23 2.39 187.50
C GLN A 47 -20.46 3.60 186.61
N CYS A 48 -20.60 4.81 187.17
CA CYS A 48 -20.72 6.03 186.37
C CYS A 48 -19.56 6.19 185.37
N ARG A 49 -18.32 5.85 185.77
CA ARG A 49 -17.16 5.90 184.85
C ARG A 49 -17.21 4.81 183.78
N CYS A 50 -17.74 3.62 184.06
CA CYS A 50 -18.00 2.59 183.05
C CYS A 50 -19.11 3.03 182.09
N ASP A 51 -20.18 3.65 182.59
CA ASP A 51 -21.30 4.15 181.78
C ASP A 51 -20.82 5.31 180.86
N GLU A 52 -20.01 6.23 181.39
CA GLU A 52 -19.29 7.25 180.60
C GLU A 52 -18.44 6.62 179.49
N LEU A 53 -17.65 5.58 179.80
CA LEU A 53 -16.78 4.91 178.84
C LEU A 53 -17.57 4.10 177.79
N VAL A 54 -18.72 3.52 178.17
CA VAL A 54 -19.64 2.85 177.23
C VAL A 54 -20.28 3.86 176.28
N LEU A 55 -20.75 5.01 176.79
CA LEU A 55 -21.29 6.09 175.95
C LEU A 55 -20.22 6.66 175.02
N LEU A 56 -18.99 6.86 175.50
CA LEU A 56 -17.86 7.30 174.67
C LEU A 56 -17.49 6.27 173.61
N ASN A 57 -17.45 4.97 173.95
CA ASN A 57 -17.21 3.91 172.96
C ASN A 57 -18.32 3.87 171.90
N GLN A 58 -19.60 3.95 172.28
CA GLN A 58 -20.72 4.01 171.34
C GLN A 58 -20.66 5.24 170.43
N GLN A 59 -20.22 6.39 170.95
CA GLN A 59 -19.97 7.59 170.15
C GLN A 59 -18.77 7.43 169.20
N LEU A 60 -17.71 6.72 169.61
CA LEU A 60 -16.55 6.44 168.76
C LEU A 60 -16.88 5.39 167.68
N GLU A 61 -17.65 4.36 168.01
CA GLU A 61 -18.16 3.35 167.09
C GLU A 61 -19.09 3.98 166.04
N GLY A 62 -20.06 4.80 166.46
CA GLY A 62 -20.96 5.53 165.55
C GLY A 62 -20.25 6.56 164.68
N ARG A 63 -19.18 7.19 165.16
CA ARG A 63 -18.31 8.04 164.33
C ARG A 63 -17.44 7.22 163.39
N GLY A 64 -16.99 6.04 163.82
CA GLY A 64 -16.23 5.10 162.99
C GLY A 64 -17.06 4.54 161.84
N SER A 65 -18.32 4.18 162.07
CA SER A 65 -19.22 3.71 161.01
C SER A 65 -19.66 4.82 160.07
N SER A 66 -19.91 6.04 160.58
CA SER A 66 -20.12 7.22 159.71
C SER A 66 -18.91 7.45 158.80
N LEU A 67 -17.70 7.54 159.37
CA LEU A 67 -16.49 7.75 158.59
C LEU A 67 -16.20 6.61 157.61
N ALA A 68 -16.55 5.36 157.95
CA ALA A 68 -16.44 4.24 157.03
C ALA A 68 -17.37 4.41 155.81
N ALA A 69 -18.65 4.75 156.05
CA ALA A 69 -19.61 5.05 154.98
C ALA A 69 -19.18 6.26 154.14
N ASP A 70 -18.76 7.37 154.79
CA ASP A 70 -18.22 8.56 154.12
C ASP A 70 -17.04 8.18 153.19
N THR A 71 -16.15 7.29 153.63
CA THR A 71 -15.04 6.80 152.78
C THR A 71 -15.48 5.82 151.69
N GLU A 72 -16.52 5.04 151.91
CA GLU A 72 -17.05 4.10 150.91
C GLU A 72 -17.74 4.88 149.77
N ASP A 73 -18.60 5.85 150.09
CA ASP A 73 -19.22 6.77 149.13
C ASP A 73 -18.17 7.52 148.29
N ILE A 74 -17.11 8.03 148.92
CA ILE A 74 -15.99 8.69 148.24
C ILE A 74 -15.24 7.70 147.32
N LEU A 75 -15.02 6.46 147.77
CA LEU A 75 -14.35 5.44 146.96
C LEU A 75 -15.22 4.99 145.77
N GLU A 76 -16.54 4.85 145.94
CA GLU A 76 -17.45 4.56 144.83
C GLU A 76 -17.50 5.70 143.82
N TYR A 77 -17.59 6.96 144.27
CA TYR A 77 -17.54 8.13 143.40
C TYR A 77 -16.25 8.20 142.59
N LEU A 78 -15.09 8.00 143.24
CA LEU A 78 -13.79 8.01 142.57
C LEU A 78 -13.60 6.81 141.63
N ARG A 79 -14.12 5.63 141.97
CA ARG A 79 -14.15 4.45 141.06
C ARG A 79 -15.03 4.72 139.84
N GLY A 80 -16.20 5.35 140.02
CA GLY A 80 -17.11 5.74 138.95
C GLY A 80 -16.49 6.77 138.01
N GLN A 81 -15.85 7.82 138.54
CA GLN A 81 -15.10 8.77 137.71
C GLN A 81 -13.94 8.10 136.97
N LEU A 82 -13.18 7.23 137.62
CA LEU A 82 -12.04 6.54 137.01
C LEU A 82 -12.49 5.60 135.88
N SER A 83 -13.60 4.87 136.04
CA SER A 83 -14.14 4.01 134.99
C SER A 83 -14.75 4.82 133.83
N GLU A 84 -15.42 5.93 134.10
CA GLU A 84 -15.89 6.88 133.09
C GLU A 84 -14.71 7.44 132.27
N LYS A 85 -13.66 7.93 132.93
CA LYS A 85 -12.48 8.45 132.21
C LYS A 85 -11.70 7.34 131.48
N ALA A 86 -11.66 6.11 132.01
CA ALA A 86 -11.08 4.98 131.31
C ALA A 86 -11.86 4.63 130.02
N SER A 87 -13.20 4.62 130.08
CA SER A 87 -14.05 4.37 128.91
C SER A 87 -13.93 5.48 127.87
N ASN A 88 -13.94 6.76 128.30
CA ASN A 88 -13.73 7.89 127.40
C ASN A 88 -12.34 7.83 126.73
N CYS A 89 -11.30 7.44 127.47
CA CYS A 89 -9.95 7.22 126.91
C CYS A 89 -9.91 6.07 125.89
N GLN A 90 -10.70 5.00 126.08
CA GLN A 90 -10.82 3.91 125.12
C GLN A 90 -11.55 4.36 123.85
N GLN A 91 -12.68 5.06 123.99
CA GLN A 91 -13.44 5.63 122.86
C GLN A 91 -12.55 6.56 122.01
N LEU A 92 -11.83 7.50 122.66
CA LEU A 92 -10.91 8.40 121.97
C LEU A 92 -9.73 7.64 121.31
N GLN A 93 -9.27 6.52 121.87
CA GLN A 93 -8.24 5.68 121.22
C GLN A 93 -8.78 4.94 120.00
N GLU A 94 -10.03 4.47 120.04
CA GLU A 94 -10.70 3.84 118.89
C GLU A 94 -11.00 4.84 117.79
N GLU A 95 -11.52 6.04 118.11
CA GLU A 95 -11.70 7.15 117.18
C GLU A 95 -10.36 7.55 116.52
N LEU A 96 -9.30 7.74 117.31
CA LEU A 96 -7.96 8.04 116.79
C LEU A 96 -7.39 6.93 115.92
N ARG A 97 -7.72 5.66 116.17
CA ARG A 97 -7.35 4.55 115.28
C ARG A 97 -8.11 4.63 113.96
N CYS A 98 -9.44 4.72 114.01
CA CYS A 98 -10.28 4.79 112.82
C CYS A 98 -9.95 6.01 111.93
N LEU A 99 -9.63 7.16 112.53
CA LEU A 99 -9.17 8.36 111.81
C LEU A 99 -7.80 8.14 111.14
N ARG A 100 -6.87 7.41 111.77
CA ARG A 100 -5.59 7.04 111.15
C ARG A 100 -5.77 6.06 110.00
N GLU A 101 -6.59 5.03 110.20
CA GLU A 101 -6.90 4.02 109.18
C GLU A 101 -7.58 4.66 107.94
N ALA A 102 -8.53 5.59 108.16
CA ALA A 102 -9.15 6.37 107.10
C ALA A 102 -8.14 7.28 106.37
N HIS A 103 -7.32 8.03 107.11
CA HIS A 103 -6.29 8.90 106.54
C HIS A 103 -5.22 8.12 105.75
N GLU A 104 -4.81 6.94 106.23
CA GLU A 104 -3.92 6.04 105.48
C GLU A 104 -4.59 5.49 104.22
N ALA A 105 -5.87 5.13 104.26
CA ALA A 105 -6.63 4.69 103.09
C ALA A 105 -6.76 5.81 102.04
N GLU A 106 -7.03 7.05 102.48
CA GLU A 106 -7.02 8.23 101.61
C GLU A 106 -5.64 8.48 101.01
N GLN A 107 -4.56 8.46 101.81
CA GLN A 107 -3.19 8.63 101.31
C GLN A 107 -2.82 7.58 100.26
N ARG A 108 -3.19 6.30 100.50
CA ARG A 108 -2.99 5.22 99.52
C ARG A 108 -3.76 5.52 98.23
N ALA A 109 -5.04 5.82 98.31
CA ALA A 109 -5.86 6.16 97.14
C ALA A 109 -5.38 7.41 96.39
N TYR A 110 -4.85 8.43 97.07
CA TYR A 110 -4.22 9.58 96.42
C TYR A 110 -2.89 9.20 95.74
N SER A 111 -2.08 8.33 96.35
CA SER A 111 -0.84 7.85 95.74
C SER A 111 -1.10 6.99 94.50
N GLU A 112 -2.07 6.07 94.55
CA GLU A 112 -2.51 5.24 93.44
C GLU A 112 -3.03 6.07 92.27
N ARG A 113 -3.86 7.11 92.54
CA ARG A 113 -4.32 8.07 91.53
C ARG A 113 -3.17 8.86 90.90
N ALA A 114 -2.22 9.34 91.72
CA ALA A 114 -1.07 10.07 91.23
C ALA A 114 -0.13 9.20 90.38
N GLU A 115 0.03 7.91 90.71
CA GLU A 115 0.75 6.97 89.86
C GLU A 115 -0.01 6.60 88.59
N ALA A 116 -1.33 6.41 88.65
CA ALA A 116 -2.17 6.17 87.47
C ALA A 116 -2.07 7.33 86.48
N GLN A 117 -2.22 8.57 86.94
CA GLN A 117 -2.04 9.77 86.11
C GLN A 117 -0.61 9.87 85.54
N ARG A 118 0.43 9.49 86.30
CA ARG A 118 1.81 9.44 85.78
C ARG A 118 1.98 8.39 84.68
N ARG A 119 1.33 7.23 84.80
CA ARG A 119 1.30 6.20 83.74
C ARG A 119 0.57 6.72 82.51
N GLU A 120 -0.66 7.22 82.67
CA GLU A 120 -1.44 7.84 81.58
C GLU A 120 -0.67 8.96 80.86
N HIS A 121 0.03 9.83 81.59
CA HIS A 121 0.87 10.88 81.00
C HIS A 121 2.11 10.34 80.27
N GLN A 122 2.73 9.26 80.77
CA GLN A 122 3.85 8.60 80.09
C GLN A 122 3.37 7.85 78.85
N ASP A 123 2.25 7.13 78.92
CA ASP A 123 1.63 6.44 77.78
C ASP A 123 1.23 7.45 76.70
N MET A 124 0.60 8.57 77.06
CA MET A 124 0.27 9.66 76.12
C MET A 124 1.53 10.27 75.49
N LYS A 125 2.61 10.43 76.27
CA LYS A 125 3.89 10.92 75.76
C LYS A 125 4.50 9.94 74.75
N GLU A 126 4.57 8.65 75.07
CA GLU A 126 5.14 7.61 74.19
C GLU A 126 4.33 7.47 72.88
N ASN A 127 2.99 7.58 72.96
CA ASN A 127 2.14 7.65 71.77
C ASN A 127 2.44 8.88 70.90
N LEU A 128 2.58 10.07 71.50
CA LEU A 128 2.93 11.30 70.78
C LEU A 128 4.35 11.27 70.19
N GLU A 129 5.32 10.64 70.87
CA GLU A 129 6.68 10.43 70.35
C GLU A 129 6.67 9.43 69.17
N SER A 130 5.84 8.38 69.24
CA SER A 130 5.60 7.44 68.13
C SER A 130 4.96 8.11 66.91
N ASP A 131 3.92 8.92 67.12
CA ASP A 131 3.27 9.69 66.05
C ASP A 131 4.23 10.73 65.43
N LEU A 132 5.06 11.38 66.25
CA LEU A 132 6.08 12.32 65.78
C LEU A 132 7.11 11.62 64.89
N LEU A 133 7.62 10.44 65.28
CA LEU A 133 8.52 9.63 64.45
C LEU A 133 7.83 9.16 63.15
N SER A 134 6.56 8.76 63.24
CA SER A 134 5.72 8.39 62.09
C SER A 134 5.51 9.54 61.10
N LEU A 135 5.35 10.77 61.61
CA LEU A 135 5.22 11.99 60.80
C LEU A 135 6.56 12.43 60.21
N GLN A 136 7.67 12.28 60.94
CA GLN A 136 9.02 12.52 60.41
C GLN A 136 9.34 11.58 59.25
N GLY A 137 9.07 10.28 59.38
CA GLY A 137 9.28 9.31 58.28
C GLY A 137 8.40 9.57 57.06
N LYS A 138 7.19 10.14 57.24
CA LYS A 138 6.35 10.62 56.13
C LYS A 138 6.91 11.88 55.48
N LEU A 139 7.50 12.79 56.27
CA LEU A 139 8.13 14.01 55.77
C LEU A 139 9.36 13.70 54.91
N THR A 140 10.28 12.84 55.39
CA THR A 140 11.46 12.46 54.62
C THR A 140 11.08 11.77 53.31
N ALA A 141 10.08 10.88 53.31
CA ALA A 141 9.58 10.25 52.08
C ALA A 141 8.94 11.25 51.09
N LEU A 142 8.33 12.34 51.58
CA LEU A 142 7.82 13.43 50.73
C LEU A 142 8.94 14.31 50.18
N GLU A 143 10.01 14.52 50.94
CA GLU A 143 11.22 15.24 50.51
C GLU A 143 11.99 14.42 49.44
N GLU A 144 12.16 13.12 49.64
CA GLU A 144 12.71 12.19 48.65
C GLU A 144 11.86 12.16 47.37
N TYR A 145 10.53 12.03 47.48
CA TYR A 145 9.63 12.09 46.33
C TYR A 145 9.72 13.43 45.58
N ARG A 146 9.87 14.55 46.32
CA ARG A 146 10.05 15.87 45.72
C ARG A 146 11.38 15.95 44.94
N LEU A 147 12.49 15.50 45.53
CA LEU A 147 13.80 15.49 44.86
C LEU A 147 13.77 14.62 43.60
N LEU A 148 13.20 13.41 43.68
CA LEU A 148 13.03 12.53 42.51
C LEU A 148 12.17 13.19 41.41
N LYS A 149 11.13 13.95 41.78
CA LYS A 149 10.30 14.70 40.83
C LYS A 149 11.07 15.86 40.19
N GLU A 150 11.89 16.59 40.95
CA GLU A 150 12.74 17.67 40.44
C GLU A 150 13.84 17.13 39.50
N GLU A 151 14.47 16.00 39.86
CA GLU A 151 15.39 15.27 38.97
C GLU A 151 14.74 14.79 37.68
N LEU A 152 13.54 14.21 37.75
CA LEU A 152 12.80 13.75 36.57
C LEU A 152 12.42 14.93 35.66
N ALA A 153 11.96 16.06 36.24
CA ALA A 153 11.66 17.27 35.49
C ALA A 153 12.90 17.83 34.77
N ALA A 154 14.07 17.81 35.42
CA ALA A 154 15.34 18.19 34.78
C ALA A 154 15.68 17.26 33.60
N LYS A 155 15.61 15.94 33.80
CA LYS A 155 15.86 14.94 32.74
C LYS A 155 14.88 15.07 31.57
N PHE A 156 13.61 15.39 31.81
CA PHE A 156 12.65 15.70 30.74
C PHE A 156 13.01 16.99 30.01
N ALA A 157 13.39 18.06 30.70
CA ALA A 157 13.81 19.32 30.06
C ALA A 157 15.10 19.15 29.22
N GLU A 158 16.04 18.31 29.65
CA GLU A 158 17.23 17.94 28.87
C GLU A 158 16.85 17.18 27.59
N LEU A 159 15.94 16.20 27.67
CA LEU A 159 15.45 15.44 26.51
C LEU A 159 14.61 16.31 25.55
N GLU A 160 13.81 17.24 26.07
CA GLU A 160 13.12 18.25 25.26
C GLU A 160 14.11 19.18 24.55
N LEU A 161 15.19 19.62 25.23
CA LEU A 161 16.24 20.43 24.60
C LEU A 161 16.95 19.65 23.48
N GLN A 162 17.33 18.39 23.74
CA GLN A 162 18.00 17.52 22.77
C GLN A 162 17.11 17.26 21.55
N THR A 163 15.86 16.83 21.74
CA THR A 163 14.94 16.54 20.63
C THR A 163 14.54 17.79 19.83
N ASN A 164 14.45 18.96 20.46
CA ASN A 164 14.29 20.23 19.72
C ASN A 164 15.56 20.61 18.94
N GLY A 165 16.75 20.34 19.49
CA GLY A 165 18.04 20.52 18.80
C GLY A 165 18.19 19.60 17.58
N GLU A 166 17.86 18.32 17.72
CA GLU A 166 17.83 17.34 16.62
C GLU A 166 16.84 17.75 15.53
N GLN A 167 15.61 18.17 15.90
CA GLN A 167 14.64 18.70 14.94
C GLN A 167 15.14 19.97 14.23
N ALA A 168 15.85 20.86 14.93
CA ALA A 168 16.43 22.05 14.33
C ALA A 168 17.54 21.70 13.32
N HIS A 169 18.43 20.75 13.67
CA HIS A 169 19.45 20.24 12.74
C HIS A 169 18.83 19.53 11.53
N GLN A 170 17.88 18.61 11.72
CA GLN A 170 17.20 17.93 10.62
C GLN A 170 16.52 18.92 9.66
N ARG A 171 15.93 20.01 10.17
CA ARG A 171 15.36 21.09 9.33
C ARG A 171 16.44 21.87 8.56
N GLN A 172 17.62 22.07 9.14
CA GLN A 172 18.77 22.68 8.44
C GLN A 172 19.34 21.75 7.36
N GLU A 173 19.53 20.47 7.67
CA GLU A 173 19.99 19.44 6.72
C GLU A 173 19.04 19.32 5.53
N LEU A 174 17.72 19.25 5.78
CA LEU A 174 16.71 19.26 4.72
C LEU A 174 16.77 20.54 3.88
N TYR A 175 16.96 21.71 4.50
CA TYR A 175 17.09 22.98 3.77
C TYR A 175 18.35 23.00 2.88
N ASP A 176 19.51 22.55 3.36
CA ASP A 176 20.74 22.53 2.56
C ASP A 176 20.73 21.40 1.50
N LEU A 177 20.02 20.29 1.74
CA LEU A 177 19.73 19.26 0.73
C LEU A 177 18.80 19.80 -0.37
N ASP A 178 17.73 20.51 -0.04
CA ASP A 178 16.85 21.16 -1.02
C ASP A 178 17.59 22.25 -1.80
N ARG A 179 18.37 23.08 -1.10
CA ARG A 179 19.19 24.15 -1.70
C ARG A 179 20.24 23.61 -2.66
N SER A 180 20.98 22.57 -2.27
CA SER A 180 21.94 21.91 -3.17
C SER A 180 21.23 21.16 -4.29
N GLY A 181 20.06 20.59 -4.04
CA GLY A 181 19.16 20.02 -5.05
C GLY A 181 18.66 21.03 -6.09
N VAL A 182 18.35 22.27 -5.70
CA VAL A 182 17.99 23.36 -6.62
C VAL A 182 19.20 23.83 -7.42
N VAL A 183 20.34 24.06 -6.76
CA VAL A 183 21.59 24.50 -7.42
C VAL A 183 22.08 23.47 -8.45
N THR A 184 22.00 22.17 -8.13
CA THR A 184 22.38 21.09 -9.06
C THR A 184 21.40 20.96 -10.23
N LYS A 185 20.08 21.07 -10.00
CA LYS A 185 19.07 21.13 -11.09
C LYS A 185 19.31 22.32 -12.03
N ASP A 186 19.66 23.49 -11.51
CA ASP A 186 19.96 24.67 -12.33
C ASP A 186 21.32 24.59 -13.04
N ALA A 187 22.32 23.94 -12.45
CA ALA A 187 23.58 23.61 -13.14
C ALA A 187 23.33 22.64 -14.31
N GLN A 188 22.52 21.59 -14.10
CA GLN A 188 22.11 20.65 -15.16
C GLN A 188 21.33 21.35 -16.26
N ARG A 189 20.35 22.23 -15.93
CA ARG A 189 19.63 23.06 -16.90
C ARG A 189 20.58 23.92 -17.73
N LYS A 190 21.57 24.56 -17.10
CA LYS A 190 22.59 25.37 -17.80
C LYS A 190 23.45 24.52 -18.74
N GLU A 191 23.89 23.33 -18.33
CA GLU A 191 24.65 22.42 -19.20
C GLU A 191 23.80 21.85 -20.36
N ILE A 192 22.52 21.56 -20.14
CA ILE A 192 21.59 21.17 -21.21
C ILE A 192 21.42 22.32 -22.21
N LEU A 193 21.17 23.54 -21.72
CA LEU A 193 21.07 24.74 -22.58
C LEU A 193 22.38 24.97 -23.35
N ARG A 194 23.54 24.81 -22.71
CA ARG A 194 24.86 24.93 -23.35
C ARG A 194 25.02 23.90 -24.48
N ARG A 195 24.71 22.62 -24.24
CA ARG A 195 24.72 21.56 -25.27
C ARG A 195 23.74 21.84 -26.40
N VAL A 196 22.55 22.39 -26.11
CA VAL A 196 21.59 22.80 -27.15
C VAL A 196 22.13 23.98 -27.96
N THR A 197 22.83 24.94 -27.35
CA THR A 197 23.50 26.02 -28.11
C THR A 197 24.69 25.52 -28.91
N ASP A 198 25.47 24.55 -28.40
CA ASP A 198 26.57 23.91 -29.11
C ASP A 198 26.05 23.16 -30.35
N VAL A 199 25.07 22.26 -30.16
CA VAL A 199 24.42 21.52 -31.27
C VAL A 199 23.75 22.46 -32.27
N ALA A 200 23.16 23.58 -31.82
CA ALA A 200 22.62 24.60 -32.71
C ALA A 200 23.71 25.42 -33.42
N ALA A 201 24.93 25.53 -32.87
CA ALA A 201 26.07 26.12 -33.57
C ALA A 201 26.64 25.12 -34.59
N GLU A 202 26.83 23.86 -34.20
CA GLU A 202 27.23 22.75 -35.07
C GLU A 202 26.29 22.64 -36.27
N LEU A 203 24.96 22.57 -36.06
CA LEU A 203 23.96 22.51 -37.12
C LEU A 203 24.05 23.71 -38.08
N ARG A 204 24.29 24.93 -37.57
CA ARG A 204 24.53 26.12 -38.42
C ARG A 204 25.82 25.97 -39.23
N THR A 205 26.91 25.43 -38.66
CA THR A 205 28.16 25.20 -39.39
C THR A 205 28.04 24.06 -40.41
N ALA A 206 27.32 22.98 -40.08
CA ALA A 206 27.06 21.86 -40.97
C ALA A 206 26.17 22.28 -42.14
N SER A 207 25.10 23.04 -41.88
CA SER A 207 24.26 23.65 -42.91
C SER A 207 25.06 24.60 -43.81
N ARG A 208 25.91 25.47 -43.25
CA ARG A 208 26.82 26.31 -44.05
C ARG A 208 27.82 25.49 -44.88
N ARG A 209 28.42 24.43 -44.32
CA ARG A 209 29.30 23.50 -45.06
C ARG A 209 28.55 22.83 -46.21
N GLN A 210 27.34 22.34 -45.97
CA GLN A 210 26.48 21.72 -46.98
C GLN A 210 26.07 22.72 -48.08
N GLN A 211 25.79 23.98 -47.72
CA GLN A 211 25.50 25.06 -48.68
C GLN A 211 26.72 25.40 -49.54
N VAL A 212 27.91 25.49 -48.93
CA VAL A 212 29.17 25.71 -49.66
C VAL A 212 29.52 24.51 -50.55
N GLU A 213 29.29 23.28 -50.09
CA GLU A 213 29.56 22.08 -50.87
C GLU A 213 28.55 21.88 -52.02
N THR A 214 27.25 22.07 -51.79
CA THR A 214 26.26 22.05 -52.88
C THR A 214 26.54 23.17 -53.88
N GLY A 215 26.86 24.39 -53.41
CA GLY A 215 27.32 25.47 -54.28
C GLY A 215 28.57 25.12 -55.09
N ARG A 216 29.59 24.51 -54.47
CA ARG A 216 30.80 24.00 -55.14
C ARG A 216 30.46 22.95 -56.20
N LEU A 217 29.59 22.00 -55.89
CA LEU A 217 29.15 20.95 -56.81
C LEU A 217 28.33 21.53 -57.96
N THR A 218 27.46 22.51 -57.73
CA THR A 218 26.73 23.23 -58.79
C THR A 218 27.68 24.04 -59.67
N ILE A 219 28.69 24.71 -59.10
CA ILE A 219 29.73 25.40 -59.87
C ILE A 219 30.53 24.42 -60.73
N GLN A 220 30.91 23.25 -60.18
CA GLN A 220 31.61 22.20 -60.94
C GLN A 220 30.74 21.58 -62.04
N ALA A 221 29.45 21.31 -61.76
CA ALA A 221 28.50 20.83 -62.76
C ALA A 221 28.26 21.85 -63.87
N ASN A 222 28.16 23.14 -63.54
CA ASN A 222 28.08 24.23 -64.51
C ASN A 222 29.38 24.40 -65.30
N ALA A 223 30.55 24.20 -64.68
CA ALA A 223 31.83 24.23 -65.38
C ALA A 223 31.97 23.06 -66.37
N GLU A 224 31.52 21.85 -66.00
CA GLU A 224 31.48 20.67 -66.87
C GLU A 224 30.44 20.81 -67.98
N LEU A 225 29.25 21.37 -67.70
CA LEU A 225 28.27 21.74 -68.73
C LEU A 225 28.87 22.77 -69.70
N ASN A 226 29.52 23.82 -69.19
CA ASN A 226 30.21 24.82 -70.01
C ASN A 226 31.45 24.26 -70.73
N ARG A 227 31.99 23.11 -70.31
CA ARG A 227 33.04 22.37 -71.03
C ARG A 227 32.42 21.60 -72.19
N ARG A 228 31.34 20.84 -71.94
CA ARG A 228 30.57 20.10 -72.97
C ARG A 228 29.93 21.01 -74.01
N LEU A 229 29.42 22.18 -73.60
CA LEU A 229 28.88 23.19 -74.52
C LEU A 229 29.97 23.75 -75.43
N ARG A 230 31.23 23.87 -74.96
CA ARG A 230 32.37 24.18 -75.83
C ARG A 230 32.70 23.01 -76.76
N GLU A 231 32.82 21.79 -76.26
CA GLU A 231 33.03 20.59 -77.11
C GLU A 231 31.97 20.48 -78.23
N ILE A 232 30.70 20.75 -77.92
CA ILE A 232 29.60 20.80 -78.90
C ILE A 232 29.75 22.00 -79.85
N SER A 233 30.12 23.19 -79.35
CA SER A 233 30.34 24.38 -80.18
C SER A 233 31.53 24.22 -81.14
N ASP A 234 32.60 23.56 -80.70
CA ASP A 234 33.79 23.25 -81.49
C ASP A 234 33.47 22.19 -82.56
N ALA A 235 32.67 21.18 -82.20
CA ALA A 235 32.14 20.20 -83.16
C ALA A 235 31.18 20.84 -84.19
N VAL A 236 30.36 21.82 -83.77
CA VAL A 236 29.51 22.61 -84.68
C VAL A 236 30.38 23.47 -85.62
N ALA A 237 31.42 24.13 -85.11
CA ALA A 237 32.36 24.89 -85.94
C ALA A 237 33.08 24.01 -86.97
N HIS A 238 33.51 22.81 -86.56
CA HIS A 238 34.09 21.81 -87.47
C HIS A 238 33.08 21.35 -88.55
N LEU A 239 31.82 21.09 -88.17
CA LEU A 239 30.76 20.70 -89.11
C LEU A 239 30.40 21.84 -90.09
N VAL A 240 30.49 23.11 -89.67
CA VAL A 240 30.36 24.26 -90.57
C VAL A 240 31.51 24.28 -91.58
N GLY A 241 32.77 24.12 -91.13
CA GLY A 241 33.94 24.08 -92.02
C GLY A 241 33.86 22.96 -93.08
N VAL A 242 33.52 21.73 -92.66
CA VAL A 242 33.29 20.60 -93.58
C VAL A 242 32.10 20.86 -94.52
N GLY A 243 31.05 21.53 -94.04
CA GLY A 243 29.91 21.95 -94.85
C GLY A 243 30.30 22.95 -95.94
N ASP A 244 31.20 23.89 -95.66
CA ASP A 244 31.64 24.89 -96.63
C ASP A 244 32.68 24.32 -97.62
N GLU A 245 33.53 23.38 -97.20
CA GLU A 245 34.31 22.56 -98.14
C GLU A 245 33.42 21.78 -99.13
N ALA A 246 32.35 21.16 -98.63
CA ALA A 246 31.41 20.40 -99.47
C ALA A 246 30.72 21.31 -100.51
N ARG A 247 30.28 22.51 -100.10
CA ARG A 247 29.73 23.53 -101.01
C ARG A 247 30.73 24.01 -102.06
N SER A 248 32.04 23.98 -101.77
CA SER A 248 33.07 24.31 -102.77
C SER A 248 33.13 23.25 -103.86
N ARG A 249 33.23 21.97 -103.46
CA ARG A 249 33.28 20.81 -104.38
C ARG A 249 32.00 20.66 -105.21
N GLU A 250 30.85 21.00 -104.64
CA GLU A 250 29.56 20.98 -105.35
C GLU A 250 29.50 22.02 -106.50
N ARG A 251 30.10 23.20 -106.32
CA ARG A 251 30.17 24.24 -107.36
C ARG A 251 31.05 23.84 -108.54
N GLU A 252 32.15 23.13 -108.27
CA GLU A 252 33.06 22.63 -109.30
C GLU A 252 32.34 21.61 -110.20
N ASN A 253 31.74 20.57 -109.60
CA ASN A 253 31.00 19.52 -110.31
C ASN A 253 29.83 20.06 -111.17
N LEU A 254 29.13 21.10 -110.70
CA LEU A 254 28.04 21.72 -111.47
C LEU A 254 28.52 22.34 -112.79
N THR A 255 29.75 22.88 -112.84
CA THR A 255 30.31 23.47 -114.07
C THR A 255 30.74 22.42 -115.11
N GLU A 256 31.08 21.21 -114.68
CA GLU A 256 31.47 20.11 -115.58
C GLU A 256 30.24 19.48 -116.27
N ILE A 257 29.12 19.36 -115.55
CA ILE A 257 27.88 18.74 -116.03
C ILE A 257 27.24 19.54 -117.19
N ASP A 258 27.22 20.88 -117.10
CA ASP A 258 26.61 21.73 -118.14
C ASP A 258 27.33 21.64 -119.50
N VAL A 259 28.65 21.43 -119.48
CA VAL A 259 29.46 21.29 -120.71
C VAL A 259 29.15 19.96 -121.41
N LEU A 260 29.06 18.85 -120.66
CA LEU A 260 28.76 17.53 -121.22
C LEU A 260 27.31 17.44 -121.75
N ALA A 261 26.36 18.06 -121.04
CA ALA A 261 24.94 18.06 -121.42
C ALA A 261 24.65 18.79 -122.75
N GLY A 262 25.58 19.62 -123.25
CA GLY A 262 25.48 20.20 -124.60
C GLY A 262 25.65 19.17 -125.73
N VAL A 263 26.62 18.27 -125.59
CA VAL A 263 27.10 17.42 -126.69
C VAL A 263 26.15 16.26 -127.01
N GLU A 264 25.47 15.68 -126.00
CA GLU A 264 24.52 14.58 -126.21
C GLU A 264 23.29 14.98 -127.05
N ARG A 265 22.87 16.25 -126.96
CA ARG A 265 21.62 16.74 -127.58
C ARG A 265 21.70 16.77 -129.12
N GLU A 266 22.89 16.94 -129.69
CA GLU A 266 23.07 16.92 -131.15
C GLU A 266 23.25 15.50 -131.71
N MET A 267 23.91 14.61 -130.98
CA MET A 267 24.20 13.22 -131.39
C MET A 267 22.96 12.31 -131.37
N THR A 268 22.02 12.57 -130.46
CA THR A 268 20.80 11.76 -130.28
C THR A 268 19.74 11.98 -131.37
N ALA A 269 19.71 13.15 -132.01
CA ALA A 269 18.72 13.46 -133.05
C ALA A 269 18.97 12.71 -134.38
N ARG A 270 20.23 12.51 -134.77
CA ARG A 270 20.60 11.92 -136.08
C ARG A 270 20.60 10.38 -136.10
N THR A 271 20.68 9.73 -134.94
CA THR A 271 20.82 8.26 -134.82
C THR A 271 19.50 7.50 -134.75
N GLN A 272 18.39 8.13 -134.34
CA GLN A 272 17.09 7.44 -134.21
C GLN A 272 16.48 6.93 -135.53
N GLY A 273 16.82 7.55 -136.68
CA GLY A 273 16.33 7.13 -138.00
C GLY A 273 16.76 5.71 -138.35
N SER A 274 18.07 5.45 -138.31
CA SER A 274 18.67 4.15 -138.61
C SER A 274 18.24 3.06 -137.63
N LEU A 275 18.06 3.43 -136.35
CA LEU A 275 17.64 2.50 -135.29
C LEU A 275 16.27 1.85 -135.54
N LYS A 276 15.35 2.47 -136.29
CA LYS A 276 14.03 1.87 -136.57
C LYS A 276 14.12 0.62 -137.47
N LYS A 277 15.02 0.61 -138.47
CA LYS A 277 15.28 -0.57 -139.31
C LYS A 277 16.03 -1.67 -138.54
N ILE A 278 17.01 -1.27 -137.72
CA ILE A 278 17.77 -2.23 -136.91
C ILE A 278 16.88 -2.88 -135.84
N ARG A 279 15.97 -2.15 -135.20
CA ARG A 279 15.00 -2.74 -134.25
C ARG A 279 14.14 -3.84 -134.87
N LEU A 280 13.68 -3.68 -136.11
CA LEU A 280 12.80 -4.68 -136.74
C LEU A 280 13.52 -6.02 -137.03
N LEU A 281 14.83 -6.00 -137.25
CA LEU A 281 15.66 -7.21 -137.40
C LEU A 281 16.19 -7.70 -136.05
N ALA A 282 16.63 -6.80 -135.17
CA ALA A 282 17.11 -7.11 -133.84
C ALA A 282 16.01 -7.67 -132.94
N ASP A 283 14.75 -7.26 -133.07
CA ASP A 283 13.61 -7.86 -132.38
C ASP A 283 13.27 -9.24 -132.96
N GLY A 284 13.66 -9.54 -134.21
CA GLY A 284 13.60 -10.88 -134.80
C GLY A 284 14.66 -11.81 -134.18
N CYS A 285 15.93 -11.40 -134.23
CA CYS A 285 17.03 -12.14 -133.60
C CYS A 285 16.81 -12.28 -132.08
N ARG A 286 16.53 -11.19 -131.37
CA ARG A 286 16.23 -11.24 -129.92
C ARG A 286 15.06 -12.17 -129.61
N ARG A 287 14.00 -12.25 -130.42
CA ARG A 287 12.92 -13.22 -130.17
C ARG A 287 13.43 -14.65 -130.25
N LEU A 288 14.30 -14.97 -131.21
CA LEU A 288 14.90 -16.30 -131.35
C LEU A 288 15.97 -16.57 -130.28
N ASP A 289 16.82 -15.60 -129.95
CA ASP A 289 17.85 -15.72 -128.92
C ASP A 289 17.22 -15.82 -127.52
N THR A 290 16.19 -14.99 -127.21
CA THR A 290 15.41 -15.17 -125.99
C THR A 290 14.61 -16.45 -126.01
N GLN A 291 14.13 -16.94 -127.16
CA GLN A 291 13.42 -18.23 -127.21
C GLN A 291 14.37 -19.42 -127.08
N LEU A 292 15.62 -19.34 -127.53
CA LEU A 292 16.62 -20.38 -127.32
C LEU A 292 17.08 -20.39 -125.86
N ILE A 293 17.54 -19.26 -125.33
CA ILE A 293 17.92 -19.14 -123.91
C ILE A 293 16.73 -19.48 -123.01
N ASP A 294 15.52 -18.98 -123.30
CA ASP A 294 14.32 -19.36 -122.57
C ASP A 294 14.04 -20.86 -122.64
N MET A 295 14.17 -21.52 -123.80
CA MET A 295 13.82 -22.94 -123.94
C MET A 295 14.89 -23.85 -123.36
N GLU A 296 16.16 -23.46 -123.40
CA GLU A 296 17.27 -24.17 -122.77
C GLU A 296 17.20 -24.00 -121.25
N GLU A 297 17.15 -22.77 -120.74
CA GLU A 297 16.97 -22.50 -119.31
C GLU A 297 15.65 -23.08 -118.77
N ARG A 298 14.53 -23.03 -119.51
CA ARG A 298 13.26 -23.68 -119.09
C ARG A 298 13.25 -25.19 -119.28
N SER A 299 14.10 -25.78 -120.13
CA SER A 299 14.27 -27.23 -120.20
C SER A 299 15.04 -27.73 -118.98
N GLU A 300 16.16 -27.08 -118.64
CA GLU A 300 16.95 -27.41 -117.47
C GLU A 300 16.18 -27.10 -116.18
N ALA A 301 15.50 -25.95 -116.10
CA ALA A 301 14.56 -25.59 -115.04
C ALA A 301 13.19 -26.31 -115.13
N ALA A 302 12.98 -27.21 -116.10
CA ALA A 302 11.89 -28.20 -116.06
C ALA A 302 12.39 -29.55 -115.53
N GLN A 303 13.60 -30.00 -115.89
CA GLN A 303 14.10 -31.32 -115.49
C GLN A 303 14.71 -31.34 -114.08
N THR A 304 15.56 -30.36 -113.75
CA THR A 304 16.11 -30.19 -112.39
C THR A 304 14.97 -29.94 -111.41
N VAL A 305 14.05 -29.05 -111.77
CA VAL A 305 12.82 -28.83 -111.00
C VAL A 305 12.02 -30.12 -110.95
N ALA A 306 11.53 -30.73 -112.03
CA ALA A 306 10.66 -31.92 -111.95
C ALA A 306 11.25 -33.11 -111.14
N SER A 307 12.57 -33.20 -110.97
CA SER A 307 13.24 -34.17 -110.10
C SER A 307 13.45 -33.69 -108.64
N GLU A 308 13.62 -32.39 -108.39
CA GLU A 308 13.63 -31.76 -107.06
C GLU A 308 12.22 -31.55 -106.50
N HIS A 309 11.38 -30.78 -107.20
CA HIS A 309 9.90 -30.78 -107.18
C HIS A 309 9.41 -32.23 -107.08
N GLY A 310 10.12 -33.12 -107.77
CA GLY A 310 10.17 -34.58 -107.64
C GLY A 310 10.19 -35.07 -106.19
N ARG A 311 11.41 -35.28 -105.68
CA ARG A 311 11.71 -35.70 -104.31
C ARG A 311 10.87 -34.95 -103.26
N LEU A 312 10.59 -33.66 -103.51
CA LEU A 312 9.79 -32.80 -102.65
C LEU A 312 8.28 -33.09 -102.65
N ARG A 313 7.57 -33.58 -103.68
CA ARG A 313 6.16 -34.01 -103.45
C ARG A 313 6.08 -35.23 -102.57
N GLN A 314 6.97 -36.21 -102.68
CA GLN A 314 6.92 -37.34 -101.76
C GLN A 314 7.27 -36.92 -100.34
N GLN A 315 8.36 -36.17 -100.14
CA GLN A 315 8.68 -35.63 -98.83
C GLN A 315 7.54 -34.73 -98.30
N VAL A 316 6.86 -33.92 -99.13
CA VAL A 316 5.71 -33.10 -98.72
C VAL A 316 4.43 -33.92 -98.50
N VAL A 317 4.23 -35.05 -99.16
CA VAL A 317 3.07 -35.95 -98.91
C VAL A 317 3.30 -36.76 -97.64
N GLU A 318 4.49 -37.34 -97.45
CA GLU A 318 4.89 -38.03 -96.23
C GLU A 318 4.87 -37.05 -95.04
N LEU A 319 5.48 -35.87 -95.18
CA LEU A 319 5.45 -34.83 -94.16
C LEU A 319 4.07 -34.21 -93.97
N ASN A 320 3.18 -34.13 -94.98
CA ASN A 320 1.80 -33.68 -94.74
C ASN A 320 0.92 -34.77 -94.13
N GLN A 321 1.15 -36.06 -94.38
CA GLN A 321 0.48 -37.13 -93.66
C GLN A 321 0.94 -37.17 -92.20
N ALA A 322 2.25 -37.06 -91.96
CA ALA A 322 2.83 -36.93 -90.62
C ALA A 322 2.40 -35.63 -89.92
N ALA A 323 2.38 -34.49 -90.62
CA ALA A 323 1.99 -33.19 -90.08
C ALA A 323 0.47 -33.00 -89.97
N ALA A 324 -0.35 -33.71 -90.74
CA ALA A 324 -1.78 -33.82 -90.49
C ALA A 324 -2.01 -34.65 -89.22
N ALA A 325 -1.39 -35.83 -89.10
CA ALA A 325 -1.45 -36.61 -87.86
C ALA A 325 -0.90 -35.83 -86.64
N ALA A 326 0.13 -34.99 -86.81
CA ALA A 326 0.65 -34.12 -85.77
C ALA A 326 -0.25 -32.90 -85.51
N ARG A 327 -0.85 -32.26 -86.52
CA ARG A 327 -1.83 -31.17 -86.37
C ARG A 327 -3.13 -31.66 -85.75
N ASP A 328 -3.54 -32.90 -85.98
CA ASP A 328 -4.69 -33.53 -85.32
C ASP A 328 -4.41 -33.78 -83.84
N ARG A 329 -3.20 -34.25 -83.51
CA ARG A 329 -2.75 -34.38 -82.11
C ARG A 329 -2.61 -33.02 -81.44
N LEU A 330 -2.04 -32.04 -82.14
CA LEU A 330 -1.79 -30.68 -81.64
C LEU A 330 -3.06 -29.84 -81.55
N SER A 331 -4.05 -30.01 -82.42
CA SER A 331 -5.34 -29.30 -82.34
C SER A 331 -6.20 -29.85 -81.21
N ARG A 332 -6.16 -31.17 -80.95
CA ARG A 332 -6.74 -31.77 -79.74
C ARG A 332 -6.03 -31.22 -78.50
N ALA A 333 -4.70 -31.36 -78.42
CA ALA A 333 -3.92 -30.86 -77.30
C ALA A 333 -3.98 -29.32 -77.10
N THR A 334 -4.16 -28.53 -78.15
CA THR A 334 -4.36 -27.07 -78.02
C THR A 334 -5.80 -26.68 -77.73
N ALA A 335 -6.81 -27.47 -78.12
CA ALA A 335 -8.16 -27.34 -77.59
C ALA A 335 -8.19 -27.66 -76.09
N ASP A 336 -7.57 -28.76 -75.67
CA ASP A 336 -7.43 -29.14 -74.26
C ASP A 336 -6.68 -28.06 -73.45
N LEU A 337 -5.53 -27.58 -73.95
CA LEU A 337 -4.79 -26.49 -73.32
C LEU A 337 -5.56 -25.16 -73.36
N HIS A 338 -6.42 -24.90 -74.36
CA HIS A 338 -7.25 -23.70 -74.40
C HIS A 338 -8.45 -23.80 -73.45
N GLU A 339 -9.05 -24.97 -73.27
CA GLU A 339 -10.01 -25.22 -72.18
C GLU A 339 -9.35 -25.00 -70.81
N ILE A 340 -8.16 -25.57 -70.59
CA ILE A 340 -7.42 -25.42 -69.33
C ILE A 340 -7.00 -23.95 -69.13
N SER A 341 -6.55 -23.26 -70.18
CA SER A 341 -6.15 -21.84 -70.13
C SER A 341 -7.34 -20.90 -69.96
N THR A 342 -8.49 -21.16 -70.57
CA THR A 342 -9.73 -20.38 -70.34
C THR A 342 -10.27 -20.63 -68.94
N ARG A 343 -10.25 -21.85 -68.42
CA ARG A 343 -10.56 -22.16 -67.01
C ARG A 343 -9.59 -21.43 -66.06
N ALA A 344 -8.29 -21.54 -66.26
CA ALA A 344 -7.26 -20.92 -65.42
C ALA A 344 -7.25 -19.38 -65.50
N SER A 345 -7.48 -18.81 -66.68
CA SER A 345 -7.58 -17.36 -66.86
C SER A 345 -8.89 -16.79 -66.32
N ASN A 346 -10.01 -17.52 -66.38
CA ASN A 346 -11.26 -17.15 -65.69
C ASN A 346 -11.08 -17.19 -64.18
N VAL A 347 -10.48 -18.25 -63.60
CA VAL A 347 -10.11 -18.29 -62.18
C VAL A 347 -9.19 -17.11 -61.82
N SER A 348 -8.19 -16.81 -62.66
CA SER A 348 -7.28 -15.67 -62.47
C SER A 348 -7.95 -14.30 -62.68
N ARG A 349 -9.05 -14.21 -63.42
CA ARG A 349 -9.82 -12.98 -63.67
C ARG A 349 -10.82 -12.73 -62.54
N CYS A 350 -11.44 -13.78 -62.01
CA CYS A 350 -12.18 -13.75 -60.75
C CYS A 350 -11.25 -13.38 -59.58
N GLY A 351 -10.10 -14.05 -59.44
CA GLY A 351 -9.08 -13.72 -58.46
C GLY A 351 -8.55 -12.28 -58.56
N ARG A 352 -8.40 -11.73 -59.77
CA ARG A 352 -8.04 -10.31 -59.99
C ARG A 352 -9.21 -9.32 -59.94
N ARG A 353 -10.48 -9.77 -59.91
CA ARG A 353 -11.62 -8.95 -59.48
C ARG A 353 -11.66 -8.90 -57.95
N LEU A 354 -11.64 -10.07 -57.30
CA LEU A 354 -11.61 -10.19 -55.84
C LEU A 354 -10.43 -9.43 -55.21
N ARG A 355 -9.20 -9.58 -55.71
CA ARG A 355 -8.06 -8.78 -55.21
C ARG A 355 -8.22 -7.27 -55.43
N ARG A 356 -8.79 -6.83 -56.56
CA ARG A 356 -9.05 -5.39 -56.80
C ARG A 356 -10.23 -4.85 -55.98
N GLN A 357 -11.20 -5.68 -55.63
CA GLN A 357 -12.22 -5.33 -54.64
C GLN A 357 -11.62 -5.31 -53.24
N LEU A 358 -10.88 -6.32 -52.80
CA LEU A 358 -10.21 -6.31 -51.49
C LEU A 358 -9.27 -5.12 -51.33
N MET A 359 -8.50 -4.74 -52.37
CA MET A 359 -7.67 -3.54 -52.36
C MET A 359 -8.49 -2.24 -52.35
N ARG A 360 -9.72 -2.24 -52.89
CA ARG A 360 -10.66 -1.11 -52.75
C ARG A 360 -11.26 -1.10 -51.35
N CYS A 361 -11.84 -2.20 -50.86
CA CYS A 361 -12.28 -2.34 -49.48
C CYS A 361 -11.22 -1.92 -48.46
N SER A 362 -9.95 -2.30 -48.64
CA SER A 362 -8.86 -1.86 -47.76
C SER A 362 -8.48 -0.39 -47.96
N ALA A 363 -8.58 0.16 -49.18
CA ALA A 363 -8.37 1.58 -49.41
C ALA A 363 -9.53 2.43 -48.85
N ASP A 364 -10.79 2.01 -49.03
CA ASP A 364 -11.99 2.66 -48.50
C ASP A 364 -12.06 2.55 -46.96
N VAL A 365 -11.63 1.43 -46.38
CA VAL A 365 -11.45 1.28 -44.92
C VAL A 365 -10.27 2.11 -44.42
N ASN A 366 -9.14 2.16 -45.14
CA ASN A 366 -8.03 3.02 -44.77
C ASN A 366 -8.33 4.51 -44.98
N GLU A 367 -9.21 4.89 -45.91
CA GLU A 367 -9.69 6.26 -46.11
C GLU A 367 -10.70 6.63 -45.01
N ALA A 368 -11.56 5.68 -44.59
CA ALA A 368 -12.43 5.84 -43.42
C ALA A 368 -11.61 5.99 -42.11
N LEU A 369 -10.55 5.20 -41.93
CA LEU A 369 -9.64 5.29 -40.79
C LEU A 369 -8.72 6.52 -40.86
N ALA A 370 -8.28 6.94 -42.05
CA ALA A 370 -7.56 8.21 -42.23
C ALA A 370 -8.46 9.41 -41.93
N SER A 371 -9.77 9.32 -42.21
CA SER A 371 -10.76 10.31 -41.79
C SER A 371 -11.11 10.28 -40.29
N LEU A 372 -10.46 9.40 -39.52
CA LEU A 372 -10.41 9.37 -38.05
C LEU A 372 -9.02 9.76 -37.49
N LEU A 373 -8.09 10.21 -38.35
CA LEU A 373 -6.67 10.47 -38.00
C LEU A 373 -6.19 11.89 -38.34
N MET A 374 -7.11 12.86 -38.41
CA MET A 374 -6.82 14.29 -38.40
C MET A 374 -7.60 14.95 -37.25
N PRO A 375 -7.02 15.95 -36.54
CA PRO A 375 -7.52 16.43 -35.26
C PRO A 375 -8.90 17.12 -35.32
N ASP A 376 -9.58 17.14 -34.16
CA ASP A 376 -11.01 17.50 -33.98
C ASP A 376 -11.31 19.01 -33.99
N ASP A 377 -10.42 19.85 -34.50
CA ASP A 377 -10.60 21.30 -34.50
C ASP A 377 -11.57 21.76 -35.63
N GLU A 378 -12.74 22.26 -35.21
CA GLU A 378 -13.77 22.95 -36.02
C GLU A 378 -14.47 22.12 -37.13
N LEU A 379 -15.26 21.11 -36.74
CA LEU A 379 -16.27 20.47 -37.59
C LEU A 379 -17.68 20.62 -37.01
N THR A 380 -18.62 21.13 -37.83
CA THR A 380 -20.02 21.28 -37.39
C THR A 380 -20.79 19.94 -37.40
N GLU A 381 -21.84 19.82 -36.58
CA GLU A 381 -22.67 18.60 -36.55
C GLU A 381 -23.23 18.22 -37.93
N ALA A 382 -23.60 19.21 -38.75
CA ALA A 382 -24.08 19.01 -40.11
C ALA A 382 -23.02 18.29 -40.97
N GLU A 383 -21.76 18.70 -40.87
CA GLU A 383 -20.64 18.08 -41.59
C GLU A 383 -20.27 16.71 -41.01
N ALA A 384 -20.35 16.52 -39.70
CA ALA A 384 -20.17 15.21 -39.05
C ALA A 384 -21.26 14.20 -39.49
N VAL A 385 -22.52 14.63 -39.58
CA VAL A 385 -23.63 13.83 -40.11
C VAL A 385 -23.45 13.58 -41.61
N PHE A 386 -22.96 14.56 -42.39
CA PHE A 386 -22.66 14.38 -43.80
C PHE A 386 -21.52 13.39 -44.04
N ARG A 387 -20.44 13.45 -43.23
CA ARG A 387 -19.35 12.46 -43.20
C ARG A 387 -19.90 11.06 -42.88
N ARG A 388 -20.71 10.92 -41.82
CA ARG A 388 -21.33 9.63 -41.45
C ARG A 388 -22.27 9.08 -42.54
N ARG A 389 -23.12 9.91 -43.15
CA ARG A 389 -23.98 9.50 -44.28
C ARG A 389 -23.17 9.11 -45.52
N ARG A 390 -22.13 9.86 -45.87
CA ARG A 390 -21.21 9.56 -46.99
C ARG A 390 -20.43 8.26 -46.76
N MET A 391 -20.01 7.99 -45.52
CA MET A 391 -19.39 6.72 -45.12
C MET A 391 -20.37 5.54 -45.21
N LEU A 392 -21.57 5.67 -44.66
CA LEU A 392 -22.60 4.62 -44.73
C LEU A 392 -23.04 4.34 -46.19
N ALA A 393 -23.16 5.37 -47.03
CA ALA A 393 -23.44 5.20 -48.46
C ALA A 393 -22.31 4.44 -49.18
N ARG A 394 -21.04 4.80 -48.95
CA ARG A 394 -19.87 4.07 -49.49
C ARG A 394 -19.83 2.61 -49.04
N LEU A 395 -20.10 2.34 -47.75
CA LEU A 395 -20.17 0.98 -47.20
C LEU A 395 -21.33 0.17 -47.80
N LEU A 396 -22.47 0.78 -48.07
CA LEU A 396 -23.60 0.13 -48.75
C LEU A 396 -23.28 -0.21 -50.22
N ASP A 397 -22.64 0.71 -50.96
CA ASP A 397 -22.17 0.45 -52.32
C ASP A 397 -21.08 -0.65 -52.35
N LEU A 398 -20.20 -0.71 -51.36
CA LEU A 398 -19.24 -1.80 -51.19
C LEU A 398 -19.94 -3.16 -51.02
N LEU A 399 -20.96 -3.26 -50.18
CA LEU A 399 -21.73 -4.49 -49.99
C LEU A 399 -22.53 -4.88 -51.25
N LEU A 400 -23.18 -3.91 -51.91
CA LEU A 400 -23.91 -4.15 -53.16
C LEU A 400 -22.99 -4.58 -54.31
N THR A 401 -21.78 -4.02 -54.40
CA THR A 401 -20.78 -4.42 -55.40
C THR A 401 -20.06 -5.73 -55.05
N ALA A 402 -19.94 -6.10 -53.78
CA ALA A 402 -19.50 -7.44 -53.37
C ALA A 402 -20.52 -8.52 -53.77
N ALA A 403 -21.80 -8.31 -53.45
CA ALA A 403 -22.88 -9.23 -53.79
C ALA A 403 -23.05 -9.43 -55.31
N ARG A 404 -22.92 -8.35 -56.11
CA ARG A 404 -22.89 -8.42 -57.60
C ARG A 404 -21.72 -9.23 -58.17
N ILE A 405 -20.73 -9.60 -57.36
CA ILE A 405 -19.54 -10.36 -57.77
C ILE A 405 -19.52 -11.76 -57.10
N GLY A 406 -20.61 -12.13 -56.40
CA GLY A 406 -20.85 -13.48 -55.90
C GLY A 406 -20.09 -13.82 -54.61
N LEU A 407 -19.64 -12.80 -53.87
CA LEU A 407 -18.85 -12.93 -52.66
C LEU A 407 -19.56 -12.22 -51.50
N GLY A 408 -20.04 -13.02 -50.54
CA GLY A 408 -21.00 -12.59 -49.52
C GLY A 408 -22.44 -12.99 -49.86
N PRO A 409 -23.39 -12.80 -48.92
CA PRO A 409 -24.81 -13.06 -49.15
C PRO A 409 -25.35 -12.20 -50.31
N LYS A 410 -26.34 -12.74 -51.04
CA LYS A 410 -27.16 -11.94 -51.97
C LYS A 410 -27.88 -10.83 -51.18
N PRO A 411 -28.24 -9.69 -51.81
CA PRO A 411 -28.95 -8.62 -51.11
C PRO A 411 -30.28 -9.11 -50.49
N GLU A 412 -30.94 -10.08 -51.13
CA GLU A 412 -32.17 -10.75 -50.67
C GLU A 412 -31.99 -11.59 -49.39
N SER A 413 -30.75 -12.04 -49.10
CA SER A 413 -30.46 -12.99 -48.03
C SER A 413 -29.82 -12.34 -46.78
N LEU A 414 -29.65 -11.01 -46.77
CA LEU A 414 -29.23 -10.25 -45.59
C LEU A 414 -30.36 -10.17 -44.56
N GLY A 415 -30.58 -11.26 -43.82
CA GLY A 415 -31.54 -11.34 -42.72
C GLY A 415 -32.28 -12.68 -42.57
N GLN A 416 -32.11 -13.64 -43.49
CA GLN A 416 -32.89 -14.88 -43.50
C GLN A 416 -32.11 -16.08 -42.92
N ARG A 417 -32.80 -16.97 -42.19
CA ARG A 417 -32.23 -18.13 -41.48
C ARG A 417 -32.50 -19.46 -42.18
N ARG A 418 -31.52 -20.36 -42.04
CA ARG A 418 -31.63 -21.84 -41.91
C ARG A 418 -31.81 -22.74 -43.15
N ALA A 419 -31.39 -23.99 -42.89
CA ALA A 419 -31.76 -25.27 -43.49
C ALA A 419 -31.11 -25.67 -44.83
N VAL A 420 -30.63 -26.92 -44.85
CA VAL A 420 -30.12 -27.63 -46.02
C VAL A 420 -30.88 -28.95 -46.13
N SER A 421 -31.48 -29.19 -47.29
CA SER A 421 -31.93 -30.50 -47.74
C SER A 421 -31.87 -30.57 -49.27
N ALA A 422 -31.94 -31.77 -49.82
CA ALA A 422 -31.81 -32.09 -51.25
C ALA A 422 -33.17 -31.91 -51.99
N PRO A 423 -33.40 -32.37 -53.26
CA PRO A 423 -32.50 -33.05 -54.20
C PRO A 423 -32.67 -32.66 -55.71
N ASN A 424 -31.97 -33.41 -56.58
CA ASN A 424 -32.44 -33.92 -57.90
C ASN A 424 -32.45 -33.06 -59.19
N LYS A 425 -32.19 -33.81 -60.30
CA LYS A 425 -32.94 -33.88 -61.59
C LYS A 425 -32.48 -33.16 -62.88
N LEU A 426 -32.58 -33.94 -63.97
CA LEU A 426 -32.81 -33.62 -65.41
C LEU A 426 -31.64 -33.10 -66.29
N LEU A 427 -31.68 -33.23 -67.65
CA LEU A 427 -31.95 -34.40 -68.52
C LEU A 427 -31.64 -34.12 -70.03
N ILE A 428 -31.06 -35.10 -70.73
CA ILE A 428 -31.36 -35.59 -72.12
C ILE A 428 -31.35 -34.68 -73.39
N ALA A 429 -30.98 -35.33 -74.52
CA ALA A 429 -31.14 -34.98 -75.95
C ALA A 429 -30.15 -33.95 -76.54
N ALA A 430 -29.65 -34.07 -77.79
CA ALA A 430 -29.91 -34.99 -78.92
C ALA A 430 -28.64 -35.16 -79.82
N ARG A 431 -28.58 -35.97 -80.90
CA ARG A 431 -29.04 -37.35 -81.22
C ARG A 431 -28.56 -37.73 -82.67
N ASN A 432 -28.29 -39.02 -82.93
CA ASN A 432 -28.20 -39.71 -84.25
C ASN A 432 -26.93 -39.60 -85.15
N ALA A 433 -26.53 -40.79 -85.66
CA ALA A 433 -26.07 -41.11 -87.04
C ALA A 433 -24.66 -40.71 -87.55
N ARG A 434 -23.98 -41.47 -88.45
CA ARG A 434 -24.11 -42.90 -88.89
C ARG A 434 -22.85 -43.39 -89.66
N HIS A 435 -22.34 -44.56 -89.29
CA HIS A 435 -21.79 -45.63 -90.19
C HIS A 435 -20.47 -45.37 -91.02
N PRO A 436 -19.89 -46.36 -91.78
CA PRO A 436 -18.44 -46.63 -91.76
C PRO A 436 -17.78 -46.78 -93.17
N ALA A 437 -16.53 -47.29 -93.25
CA ALA A 437 -16.13 -48.49 -94.06
C ALA A 437 -14.59 -48.63 -94.29
N ALA A 438 -14.17 -49.85 -94.66
CA ALA A 438 -12.94 -50.31 -95.36
C ALA A 438 -11.53 -49.82 -94.90
N TYR A 439 -10.50 -50.66 -94.66
CA TYR A 439 -9.84 -51.73 -95.44
C TYR A 439 -9.06 -51.28 -96.69
N ALA A 440 -7.72 -51.30 -96.62
CA ALA A 440 -6.82 -52.09 -97.51
C ALA A 440 -5.31 -51.85 -97.24
N ARG A 441 -4.50 -52.89 -97.49
CA ARG A 441 -3.05 -52.92 -97.78
C ARG A 441 -2.90 -53.63 -99.16
N PRO A 442 -1.72 -53.72 -99.84
CA PRO A 442 -0.38 -53.17 -99.56
C PRO A 442 0.30 -52.49 -100.80
N SER A 443 1.62 -52.25 -100.69
CA SER A 443 2.68 -52.36 -101.74
C SER A 443 3.01 -51.21 -102.73
N THR A 444 4.33 -51.12 -102.99
CA THR A 444 5.05 -50.60 -104.18
C THR A 444 5.08 -49.10 -104.56
N THR A 445 6.20 -48.44 -104.18
CA THR A 445 7.10 -47.57 -104.99
C THR A 445 6.67 -46.23 -105.65
N ALA A 446 7.33 -45.14 -105.20
CA ALA A 446 7.96 -44.02 -105.96
C ALA A 446 7.20 -42.82 -106.63
N LEU A 447 7.57 -41.60 -106.17
CA LEU A 447 7.63 -40.21 -106.74
C LEU A 447 6.30 -39.37 -107.02
N PRO A 448 6.17 -38.29 -107.86
CA PRO A 448 6.06 -36.87 -107.34
C PRO A 448 4.99 -35.80 -107.90
N PRO A 449 5.25 -34.59 -108.52
CA PRO A 449 5.82 -33.23 -108.10
C PRO A 449 4.95 -31.90 -108.38
N GLN A 450 4.91 -30.66 -107.77
CA GLN A 450 5.01 -29.94 -106.43
C GLN A 450 4.23 -28.55 -106.43
N CYS A 451 4.61 -27.54 -105.58
CA CYS A 451 4.43 -26.04 -105.64
C CYS A 451 3.04 -25.32 -105.68
N LEU A 452 2.80 -23.96 -105.51
CA LEU A 452 3.44 -22.67 -105.01
C LEU A 452 2.27 -21.64 -104.70
N CYS A 453 2.23 -20.70 -103.71
CA CYS A 453 2.88 -19.38 -103.40
C CYS A 453 2.55 -18.19 -104.36
N VAL A 454 2.53 -16.87 -104.01
CA VAL A 454 2.94 -16.03 -102.82
C VAL A 454 1.76 -15.14 -102.28
N ALA A 455 1.71 -13.87 -101.75
CA ALA A 455 2.54 -12.65 -101.45
C ALA A 455 1.90 -11.91 -100.19
N ALA A 456 1.93 -10.61 -99.77
CA ALA A 456 2.57 -9.25 -99.95
C ALA A 456 2.03 -8.28 -98.80
N ILE A 457 2.34 -6.99 -98.49
CA ILE A 457 3.51 -6.03 -98.51
C ILE A 457 3.19 -4.75 -97.63
N GLY A 458 4.15 -4.20 -96.83
CA GLY A 458 4.28 -2.77 -96.35
C GLY A 458 3.49 -2.26 -95.10
N ARG A 459 3.69 -1.03 -94.50
CA ARG A 459 4.89 -0.19 -94.15
C ARG A 459 4.48 1.08 -93.30
N ILE A 460 5.38 1.70 -92.48
CA ILE A 460 5.49 3.17 -92.04
C ILE A 460 5.63 3.55 -90.50
N ARG A 461 6.69 4.34 -90.21
CA ARG A 461 7.07 5.41 -89.20
C ARG A 461 6.45 5.65 -87.78
N ILE A 462 7.37 6.00 -86.82
CA ILE A 462 7.50 7.19 -85.89
C ILE A 462 6.27 7.63 -85.04
N GLY A 463 6.36 8.05 -83.76
CA GLY A 463 7.48 8.21 -82.79
C GLY A 463 7.26 9.38 -81.79
N LEU A 464 8.11 9.50 -80.76
CA LEU A 464 8.23 10.60 -79.76
C LEU A 464 6.99 10.97 -78.89
N CYS A 465 7.04 10.61 -77.61
CA CYS A 465 7.29 11.53 -76.47
C CYS A 465 7.88 10.73 -75.30
#